data_AF-A0A9X3WS93-F1
#
_entry.id   AF-A0A9X3WS93-F1
#
_cell.length_a   1.000
_cell.length_b   1.000
_cell.length_c   1.000
_cell.angle_alpha   90.00
_cell.angle_beta   90.00
_cell.angle_gamma   90.00
#
_symmetry.space_group_name_H-M   'P 1'
#
loop_
_entity.id
_entity.type
_entity.pdbx_description
1 polymer ?
#
loop_
_entity_poly.entity_id
_entity_poly.type
_entity_poly.pdbx_seq_one_letter_code
_entity_poly.pdbx_strand_id
1 'polypeptide(L)' 'MSKPTNIRLDEVHVALLEAMVEKLKADGVKTNKTDVIQKAIYSFAVDSVLDNETVKSIIDKHYKGFYKDEDWIK' A
#
# COMPACT_ATOMS: atom_id res chain seq x y z
N MET A 1 10.67 4.79 -10.65
CA MET A 1 10.71 3.34 -10.32
C MET A 1 10.63 3.18 -8.81
N SER A 2 9.68 2.38 -8.32
CA SER A 2 9.60 2.01 -6.90
C SER A 2 10.86 1.24 -6.49
N LYS A 3 11.42 1.54 -5.31
CA LYS A 3 12.53 0.76 -4.78
C LYS A 3 11.99 -0.58 -4.27
N PRO A 4 12.61 -1.72 -4.60
CA PRO A 4 12.20 -3.00 -4.04
C PRO A 4 12.39 -2.98 -2.52
N THR A 5 11.31 -3.24 -1.78
CA THR A 5 11.34 -3.39 -0.32
C THR A 5 11.43 -4.89 -0.01
N ASN A 6 12.44 -5.30 0.75
CA ASN A 6 12.62 -6.69 1.14
C ASN A 6 12.00 -6.91 2.53
N ILE A 7 10.73 -7.30 2.57
CA ILE A 7 10.02 -7.64 3.81
C ILE A 7 10.16 -9.15 4.04
N ARG A 8 10.67 -9.55 5.20
CA ARG A 8 10.69 -10.97 5.60
C ARG A 8 9.37 -11.32 6.27
N LEU A 9 8.67 -12.28 5.71
CA LEU A 9 7.46 -12.87 6.26
C LEU A 9 7.76 -14.33 6.60
N ASP A 10 7.32 -14.79 7.76
CA ASP A 10 7.35 -16.22 8.08
C ASP A 10 6.17 -16.95 7.41
N GLU A 11 6.13 -18.28 7.58
CA GLU A 11 5.13 -19.16 6.97
C GLU A 11 3.70 -18.79 7.37
N VAL A 12 3.47 -18.39 8.62
CA VAL A 12 2.12 -18.02 9.11
C VAL A 12 1.66 -16.74 8.42
N HIS A 13 2.53 -15.73 8.32
CA HIS A 13 2.19 -14.47 7.65
C HIS A 13 1.93 -14.68 6.16
N VAL A 14 2.71 -15.55 5.50
CA VAL A 14 2.49 -15.89 4.08
C VAL A 14 1.15 -16.58 3.88
N ALA A 15 0.82 -17.59 4.70
CA ALA A 15 -0.44 -18.31 4.61
C ALA A 15 -1.65 -17.39 4.82
N LEU A 16 -1.58 -16.48 5.80
CA LEU A 16 -2.63 -15.50 6.03
C LEU A 16 -2.78 -14.55 4.85
N LEU A 17 -1.68 -14.05 4.30
CA LEU A 17 -1.69 -13.18 3.13
C LEU A 17 -2.31 -13.85 1.90
N GLU A 18 -2.00 -15.12 1.68
CA GLU A 18 -2.58 -15.91 0.60
C GLU A 18 -4.09 -16.09 0.76
N ALA A 19 -4.54 -16.51 1.95
CA ALA A 19 -5.96 -16.66 2.24
C ALA A 19 -6.75 -15.35 2.06
N MET A 20 -6.18 -14.22 2.49
CA MET A 20 -6.79 -12.90 2.28
C MET A 20 -6.92 -12.55 0.80
N VAL A 21 -5.87 -12.77 0.00
CA VAL A 21 -5.88 -12.49 -1.44
C VAL A 21 -6.89 -13.37 -2.16
N GLU A 22 -6.97 -14.66 -1.82
CA GLU A 22 -7.94 -15.59 -2.40
C GLU A 22 -9.37 -15.18 -2.08
N LYS A 23 -9.65 -14.84 -0.82
CA LYS A 23 -10.97 -14.38 -0.40
C LYS A 23 -11.39 -13.11 -1.14
N LEU A 24 -10.50 -12.11 -1.22
CA LEU A 24 -10.77 -10.87 -1.95
C LEU A 24 -11.05 -11.12 -3.44
N LYS A 25 -10.29 -12.02 -4.08
CA LYS A 25 -10.54 -12.41 -5.47
C LYS A 25 -11.88 -13.11 -5.64
N ALA A 26 -12.25 -14.00 -4.71
CA ALA A 26 -13.55 -14.68 -4.71
C ALA A 26 -14.72 -13.68 -4.56
N ASP A 27 -14.50 -12.61 -3.81
CA ASP A 27 -15.45 -11.50 -3.65
C ASP A 27 -15.43 -10.52 -4.85
N GLY A 28 -14.71 -10.84 -5.93
CA GLY A 28 -14.65 -10.06 -7.16
C GLY A 28 -13.66 -8.89 -7.14
N VAL A 29 -12.83 -8.76 -6.10
CA VAL A 29 -11.85 -7.68 -5.98
C VAL A 29 -10.58 -8.05 -6.77
N LYS A 30 -10.25 -7.24 -7.78
CA LYS A 30 -8.97 -7.34 -8.50
C LYS A 30 -7.83 -6.89 -7.57
N THR A 31 -7.06 -7.85 -7.06
CA THR A 31 -5.97 -7.58 -6.10
C THR A 31 -4.81 -8.59 -6.24
N ASN A 32 -3.66 -8.24 -5.67
CA ASN A 32 -2.51 -9.12 -5.51
C ASN A 32 -1.90 -8.97 -4.08
N LYS A 33 -0.89 -9.77 -3.76
CA LYS A 33 -0.22 -9.76 -2.44
C LYS A 33 0.36 -8.40 -2.07
N THR A 34 0.99 -7.71 -3.02
CA THR A 34 1.56 -6.38 -2.83
C THR A 34 0.49 -5.35 -2.51
N ASP A 35 -0.63 -5.38 -3.23
CA ASP A 35 -1.74 -4.44 -3.00
C ASP A 35 -2.32 -4.61 -1.58
N VAL A 36 -2.47 -5.86 -1.13
CA VAL A 36 -2.96 -6.17 0.23
C VAL A 36 -1.98 -5.69 1.29
N ILE A 37 -0.67 -5.94 1.13
CA ILE A 37 0.36 -5.46 2.07
C ILE A 37 0.37 -3.93 2.13
N GLN A 38 0.31 -3.25 0.98
CA GLN A 38 0.30 -1.79 0.94
C GLN A 38 -0.91 -1.20 1.66
N LYS A 39 -2.11 -1.78 1.43
CA LYS A 39 -3.32 -1.38 2.15
C LYS A 39 -3.21 -1.64 3.65
N ALA A 40 -2.69 -2.80 4.05
CA ALA A 40 -2.51 -3.14 5.45
C ALA A 40 -1.56 -2.18 6.18
N ILE A 41 -0.45 -1.78 5.54
CA ILE A 41 0.47 -0.78 6.09
C ILE A 41 -0.23 0.57 6.26
N TYR A 42 -1.01 1.00 5.26
CA TYR A 42 -1.73 2.27 5.32
C TYR A 42 -2.78 2.28 6.44
N SER A 43 -3.63 1.25 6.50
CA SER A 43 -4.63 1.12 7.55
C SER A 43 -3.99 1.06 8.92
N PHE A 44 -2.97 0.22 9.13
CA PHE A 44 -2.29 0.14 10.43
C PHE A 44 -1.61 1.45 10.83
N ALA A 45 -1.02 2.18 9.87
CA ALA A 45 -0.43 3.49 10.13
C ALA A 45 -1.49 4.48 10.62
N VAL A 46 -2.61 4.64 9.91
CA VAL A 46 -3.66 5.61 10.24
C VAL A 46 -4.43 5.21 11.51
N ASP A 47 -4.74 3.92 11.64
CA ASP A 47 -5.69 3.45 12.65
C ASP A 47 -5.01 3.16 14.00
N SER A 48 -3.69 3.01 14.05
CA SER A 48 -3.01 2.50 15.25
C SER A 48 -1.72 3.21 15.67
N VAL A 49 -0.96 3.82 14.74
CA VAL A 49 0.41 4.26 15.05
C VAL A 49 0.64 5.74 14.81
N LEU A 50 0.16 6.27 13.69
CA LEU A 50 0.39 7.63 13.22
C LEU A 50 -0.93 8.38 13.14
N ASP A 51 -0.87 9.71 13.31
CA ASP A 51 -2.01 10.56 12.99
C ASP A 51 -2.18 10.73 11.47
N ASN A 52 -3.38 11.13 11.07
CA ASN A 52 -3.75 11.30 9.66
C ASN A 52 -2.92 12.39 8.95
N GLU A 53 -2.51 13.45 9.67
CA GLU A 53 -1.72 14.54 9.08
C GLU A 53 -0.31 14.06 8.72
N THR A 54 0.32 13.29 9.60
CA THR A 54 1.62 12.65 9.38
C THR A 54 1.58 11.70 8.19
N VAL A 55 0.56 10.84 8.12
CA VAL A 55 0.37 9.91 6.99
C VAL A 55 0.19 10.67 5.68
N LYS A 56 -0.67 11.70 5.66
CA LYS A 56 -0.91 12.53 4.48
C LYS A 56 0.36 13.25 4.02
N SER A 57 1.16 13.77 4.95
CA SER A 57 2.44 14.44 4.65
C SER A 57 3.45 13.49 3.97
N ILE A 58 3.53 12.24 4.43
CA ILE A 58 4.39 11.21 3.82
C ILE A 58 3.92 10.90 2.40
N ILE A 59 2.61 10.66 2.19
CA ILE A 59 2.06 10.42 0.85
C ILE A 59 2.35 11.60 -0.06
N ASP A 60 2.00 12.81 0.37
CA ASP A 60 2.24 14.03 -0.40
C ASP A 60 3.70 14.17 -0.81
N LYS A 61 4.66 13.91 0.08
CA LYS A 61 6.10 13.99 -0.25
C LYS A 61 6.51 12.98 -1.33
N HIS A 62 5.96 11.77 -1.29
CA HIS A 62 6.31 10.69 -2.20
C HIS A 62 5.56 10.73 -3.53
N TYR A 63 4.36 11.33 -3.57
CA TYR A 63 3.52 11.42 -4.78
C TYR A 63 3.49 12.83 -5.40
N LYS A 64 3.78 13.93 -4.69
CA LYS A 64 3.99 15.27 -5.30
C LYS A 64 5.23 15.32 -6.19
N GLY A 65 6.19 14.42 -6.01
CA GLY A 65 7.31 14.23 -6.94
C GLY A 65 6.90 13.67 -8.31
N PHE A 66 5.69 13.11 -8.44
CA PHE A 66 5.14 12.62 -9.71
C PHE A 66 4.36 13.68 -10.50
N TYR A 67 3.84 14.72 -9.83
CA TYR A 67 3.01 15.78 -10.44
C TYR A 67 3.82 17.02 -10.88
N LYS A 68 5.15 16.95 -10.93
CA LYS A 68 5.99 18.06 -11.44
C LYS A 68 6.21 18.04 -12.97
N ASP A 69 5.62 17.08 -13.69
CA ASP A 69 5.61 17.02 -15.15
C ASP A 69 4.17 17.12 -15.73
N GLU A 70 3.28 17.90 -15.10
CA GLU A 70 2.08 18.37 -15.79
C GLU A 70 2.41 19.65 -16.58
N ASP A 71 3.19 19.48 -17.64
CA ASP A 71 3.41 20.50 -18.67
C ASP A 71 2.21 20.60 -19.64
N TRP A 72 1.00 20.18 -19.22
CA TRP A 72 -0.18 20.08 -20.07
C TRP A 72 -1.44 20.70 -19.43
N ILE A 73 -1.35 21.95 -19.01
CA ILE A 73 -2.53 22.82 -19.01
C ILE A 73 -2.26 23.91 -20.05
N LYS A 74 -2.97 23.76 -21.17
CA LYS A 74 -3.11 24.77 -22.24
C LYS A 74 -3.52 26.13 -21.70
#